data_AF-A0A0U5L520-F1
#
_entry.id   AF-A0A0U5L520-F1
#
_cell.length_a   1.000
_cell.length_b   1.000
_cell.length_c   1.000
_cell.angle_alpha   90.00
_cell.angle_beta   90.00
_cell.angle_gamma   90.00
#
_symmetry.space_group_name_H-M   'P 1'
#
loop_
_entity.id
_entity.type
_entity.pdbx_description
1 polymer ?
#
loop_
_entity_poly.entity_id
_entity_poly.type
_entity_poly.pdbx_seq_one_letter_code
_entity_poly.pdbx_strand_id
1 'polypeptide(L)'
;MLFKGKEIALDAQGYLKNVDEWSEELAEHIASEEGLELTEAHWEVIRFVRNFYLEFNTSPAIRMLVKAMGQQFGEEKGNSRYLFRLFPDGPAKQATKIAGLPKPVKCL
;
A
#
# COMPACT_ATOMS: atom_id res chain seq x y z
N MET A 1 13.51 -0.66 12.03
CA MET A 1 13.07 -2.07 11.99
C MET A 1 14.24 -2.91 11.51
N LEU A 2 14.45 -4.12 12.05
CA LEU A 2 15.51 -5.02 11.55
C LEU A 2 14.90 -6.02 10.59
N PHE A 3 15.32 -6.02 9.32
CA PHE A 3 14.81 -6.93 8.29
C PHE A 3 15.98 -7.55 7.52
N LYS A 4 16.05 -8.89 7.47
CA LYS A 4 17.14 -9.65 6.84
C LYS A 4 18.56 -9.17 7.25
N GLY A 5 18.74 -8.78 8.52
CA GLY A 5 20.02 -8.29 9.04
C GLY A 5 20.36 -6.84 8.68
N LYS A 6 19.45 -6.12 8.02
CA LYS A 6 19.58 -4.70 7.68
C LYS A 6 18.63 -3.85 8.54
N GLU A 7 19.11 -2.72 9.03
CA GLU A 7 18.22 -1.71 9.64
C GLU A 7 17.46 -0.95 8.54
N ILE A 8 16.14 -1.09 8.56
CA ILE A 8 15.21 -0.35 7.71
C ILE A 8 14.69 0.86 8.50
N ALA A 9 14.86 2.04 7.89
CA ALA A 9 14.48 3.30 8.49
C ALA A 9 12.98 3.57 8.28
N LEU A 10 12.24 3.67 9.39
CA LEU A 10 10.81 3.99 9.40
C LEU A 10 10.57 5.35 10.08
N ASP A 11 9.43 5.99 9.77
CA ASP A 11 8.91 7.12 10.54
C ASP A 11 8.21 6.66 11.84
N ALA A 12 7.76 7.62 12.65
CA ALA A 12 7.10 7.33 13.94
C ALA A 12 5.73 6.65 13.79
N GLN A 13 5.19 6.52 12.57
CA GLN A 13 3.97 5.80 12.26
C GLN A 13 4.24 4.48 11.51
N GLY A 14 5.51 4.13 11.27
CA GLY A 14 5.92 2.90 10.59
C GLY A 14 5.94 2.99 9.07
N TYR A 15 5.92 4.19 8.47
CA TYR A 15 6.11 4.33 7.02
C TYR A 15 7.58 4.29 6.65
N LEU A 16 7.88 3.71 5.48
CA LEU A 16 9.24 3.59 4.98
C LEU A 16 9.82 4.97 4.63
N LYS A 17 11.01 5.28 5.14
CA LYS A 17 11.69 6.55 4.84
C LYS A 17 12.39 6.55 3.49
N ASN A 18 12.85 5.39 3.03
CA ASN A 18 13.52 5.23 1.76
C ASN A 18 12.75 4.25 0.86
N VAL A 19 12.08 4.79 -0.16
CA VAL A 19 11.23 4.01 -1.07
C VAL A 19 11.99 2.95 -1.87
N ASP A 20 13.30 3.12 -2.04
CA ASP A 20 14.17 2.20 -2.79
C ASP A 20 14.55 0.95 -1.98
N GLU A 21 14.32 0.96 -0.66
CA GLU A 21 14.55 -0.22 0.19
C GLU A 21 13.40 -1.23 0.14
N TRP A 22 12.30 -0.87 -0.53
CA TRP A 22 11.13 -1.74 -0.65
C TRP A 22 11.42 -2.97 -1.51
N SER A 23 11.00 -4.13 -1.01
CA SER A 23 10.89 -5.38 -1.76
C SER A 23 9.57 -6.05 -1.43
N GLU A 24 9.17 -7.05 -2.22
CA GLU A 24 7.94 -7.80 -1.94
C GLU A 24 8.01 -8.48 -0.56
N GLU A 25 9.15 -9.04 -0.18
CA GLU A 25 9.28 -9.68 1.14
C GLU A 25 9.24 -8.66 2.29
N LEU A 26 9.73 -7.43 2.05
CA LEU A 26 9.59 -6.35 3.03
C LEU A 26 8.11 -5.90 3.14
N ALA A 27 7.38 -5.88 2.03
CA ALA A 27 5.95 -5.58 2.03
C ALA A 27 5.16 -6.63 2.84
N GLU A 28 5.46 -7.92 2.67
CA GLU A 28 4.87 -9.01 3.45
C GLU A 28 5.18 -8.86 4.94
N HIS A 29 6.42 -8.51 5.29
CA HIS A 29 6.80 -8.26 6.67
C HIS A 29 6.00 -7.10 7.28
N ILE A 30 5.92 -5.96 6.58
CA ILE A 30 5.13 -4.80 7.00
C ILE A 30 3.64 -5.17 7.13
N ALA A 31 3.10 -5.94 6.18
CA ALA A 31 1.72 -6.39 6.23
C ALA A 31 1.45 -7.28 7.44
N SER A 32 2.38 -8.18 7.79
CA SER A 32 2.27 -9.01 8.98
C SER A 32 2.24 -8.19 10.27
N GLU A 33 3.02 -7.09 10.35
CA GLU A 33 2.97 -6.14 11.47
C GLU A 33 1.63 -5.36 11.53
N GLU A 34 1.00 -5.14 10.38
CA GLU A 34 -0.35 -4.55 10.26
C GLU A 34 -1.48 -5.59 10.42
N GLY A 35 -1.16 -6.84 10.77
CA GLY A 35 -2.14 -7.91 10.95
C GLY A 35 -2.82 -8.38 9.66
N LEU A 36 -2.15 -8.22 8.51
CA LEU A 36 -2.64 -8.60 7.19
C LEU A 36 -1.79 -9.70 6.54
N GLU A 37 -2.47 -10.66 5.92
CA GLU A 37 -1.88 -11.62 5.00
C GLU A 37 -2.13 -11.17 3.56
N LEU A 38 -1.05 -11.04 2.78
CA LEU A 38 -1.13 -10.52 1.43
C LEU A 38 -1.55 -11.60 0.44
N THR A 39 -2.82 -11.56 0.04
CA THR A 39 -3.31 -12.32 -1.13
C THR A 39 -3.02 -11.57 -2.43
N GLU A 40 -3.18 -12.24 -3.58
CA GLU A 40 -3.07 -11.62 -4.91
C GLU A 40 -3.88 -10.32 -5.07
N ALA A 41 -5.08 -10.28 -4.48
CA ALA A 41 -5.91 -9.08 -4.49
C ALA A 41 -5.27 -7.89 -3.75
N HIS A 42 -4.52 -8.14 -2.68
CA HIS A 42 -3.77 -7.09 -2.00
C HIS A 42 -2.61 -6.62 -2.87
N TRP A 43 -1.89 -7.56 -3.49
CA TRP A 43 -0.78 -7.26 -4.38
C TRP A 43 -1.16 -6.39 -5.57
N GLU A 44 -2.33 -6.64 -6.18
CA GLU A 44 -2.88 -5.79 -7.24
C GLU A 44 -2.95 -4.31 -6.78
N VAL A 45 -3.50 -4.06 -5.59
CA VAL A 45 -3.64 -2.71 -5.02
C VAL A 45 -2.28 -2.12 -4.62
N ILE A 46 -1.43 -2.90 -3.95
CA ILE A 46 -0.11 -2.46 -3.45
C ILE A 46 0.78 -2.05 -4.62
N ARG A 47 0.88 -2.90 -5.66
CA ARG A 47 1.68 -2.61 -6.85
C ARG A 47 1.12 -1.42 -7.62
N PHE A 48 -0.21 -1.29 -7.72
CA PHE A 48 -0.82 -0.12 -8.34
C PHE A 48 -0.44 1.17 -7.60
N VAL A 49 -0.62 1.20 -6.28
CA VAL A 49 -0.30 2.38 -5.44
C VAL A 49 1.18 2.74 -5.54
N ARG A 50 2.07 1.74 -5.48
CA ARG A 50 3.51 1.92 -5.63
C ARG A 50 3.88 2.50 -6.99
N ASN A 51 3.41 1.88 -8.07
CA ASN A 51 3.73 2.33 -9.43
C ASN A 51 3.21 3.75 -9.69
N PHE A 52 1.99 4.05 -9.24
CA PHE A 52 1.43 5.39 -9.32
C PHE A 52 2.30 6.42 -8.59
N TYR A 53 2.82 6.09 -7.39
CA TYR A 53 3.72 6.99 -6.68
C TYR A 53 5.06 7.16 -7.40
N LEU A 54 5.65 6.09 -7.93
CA LEU A 54 6.91 6.18 -8.67
C LEU A 54 6.77 7.02 -9.95
N GLU A 55 5.59 7.01 -10.57
CA GLU A 55 5.31 7.79 -11.78
C GLU A 55 4.96 9.26 -11.47
N PHE A 56 4.12 9.51 -10.45
CA PHE A 56 3.55 10.84 -10.19
C PHE A 56 4.06 11.52 -8.92
N ASN A 57 4.96 10.88 -8.17
CA ASN A 57 5.50 11.32 -6.88
C ASN A 57 4.41 11.71 -5.86
N THR A 58 3.26 11.05 -5.92
CA THR A 58 2.12 11.29 -5.03
C THR A 58 1.25 10.05 -4.90
N SER A 59 0.58 9.87 -3.76
CA SER A 59 -0.31 8.72 -3.54
C SER A 59 -1.65 8.94 -4.26
N PRO A 60 -2.24 7.90 -4.86
CA PRO A 60 -3.53 8.03 -5.52
C PRO A 60 -4.65 8.26 -4.49
N ALA A 61 -5.62 9.10 -4.84
CA ALA A 61 -6.82 9.27 -4.03
C ALA A 61 -7.69 8.00 -4.05
N ILE A 62 -8.46 7.75 -2.98
CA ILE A 62 -9.30 6.55 -2.88
C ILE A 62 -10.26 6.39 -4.06
N ARG A 63 -10.84 7.50 -4.55
CA ARG A 63 -11.71 7.51 -5.73
C ARG A 63 -10.99 7.07 -7.01
N MET A 64 -9.73 7.47 -7.17
CA MET A 64 -8.91 7.03 -8.30
C MET A 64 -8.55 5.56 -8.18
N LEU A 65 -8.20 5.10 -6.98
CA LEU A 65 -7.91 3.69 -6.72
C LEU A 65 -9.11 2.80 -7.07
N VAL A 66 -10.29 3.15 -6.55
CA VAL A 66 -11.56 2.46 -6.86
C VAL A 66 -11.81 2.41 -8.37
N LYS A 67 -11.65 3.54 -9.06
CA LYS A 67 -11.86 3.62 -10.51
C LYS A 67 -10.85 2.75 -11.28
N ALA A 68 -9.57 2.82 -10.93
CA ALA A 68 -8.51 2.07 -11.60
C ALA A 68 -8.68 0.55 -11.40
N MET A 69 -9.00 0.13 -10.17
CA MET A 69 -9.31 -1.27 -9.87
C MET A 69 -10.54 -1.75 -10.65
N GLY A 70 -11.56 -0.90 -10.78
CA GLY A 70 -12.76 -1.20 -11.59
C GLY A 70 -12.45 -1.35 -13.09
N GLN A 71 -11.57 -0.51 -13.62
CA GLN A 71 -11.16 -0.56 -15.03
C GLN A 71 -10.27 -1.76 -15.34
N GLN A 72 -9.36 -2.14 -14.44
CA GLN A 72 -8.41 -3.22 -14.66
C GLN A 72 -8.99 -4.61 -14.35
N PHE A 73 -9.84 -4.72 -13.32
CA PHE A 73 -10.28 -6.01 -12.79
C PHE A 73 -11.81 -6.17 -12.70
N GLY A 74 -12.58 -5.19 -13.17
CA GLY A 74 -14.04 -5.20 -13.17
C GLY A 74 -14.68 -4.52 -11.96
N GLU A 75 -15.96 -4.17 -12.10
CA GLU A 75 -16.72 -3.39 -11.09
C GLU A 75 -16.76 -4.04 -9.70
N GLU A 76 -16.68 -5.37 -9.63
CA GLU A 76 -16.67 -6.11 -8.35
C GLU A 76 -15.45 -5.80 -7.48
N LYS A 77 -14.29 -5.50 -8.10
CA LYS A 77 -13.08 -5.04 -7.40
C LYS A 77 -12.97 -3.51 -7.35
N GLY A 78 -13.70 -2.81 -8.22
CA GLY A 78 -13.76 -1.35 -8.31
C GLY A 78 -14.74 -0.70 -7.35
N ASN A 79 -14.80 -1.11 -6.08
CA ASN A 79 -15.65 -0.45 -5.09
C ASN A 79 -14.97 -0.29 -3.73
N SER A 80 -15.41 0.72 -2.97
CA SER A 80 -14.82 1.03 -1.66
C SER A 80 -14.97 -0.11 -0.66
N ARG A 81 -16.10 -0.83 -0.65
CA ARG A 81 -16.31 -1.96 0.28
C ARG A 81 -15.30 -3.08 0.04
N TYR A 82 -14.98 -3.38 -1.21
CA TYR A 82 -13.97 -4.36 -1.57
C TYR A 82 -12.60 -3.96 -1.02
N LEU A 83 -12.20 -2.71 -1.24
CA LEU A 83 -10.93 -2.20 -0.71
C LEU A 83 -10.88 -2.23 0.82
N PHE A 84 -11.96 -1.89 1.52
CA PHE A 84 -12.03 -1.99 2.99
C PHE A 84 -12.03 -3.43 3.50
N ARG A 85 -12.45 -4.42 2.70
CA ARG A 85 -12.29 -5.83 3.06
C ARG A 85 -10.84 -6.30 2.96
N LEU A 86 -10.10 -5.79 1.97
CA LEU A 86 -8.67 -6.07 1.83
C LEU A 86 -7.84 -5.31 2.89
N PHE A 87 -8.21 -4.09 3.18
CA PHE A 87 -7.47 -3.19 4.06
C PHE A 87 -8.40 -2.59 5.13
N PRO A 88 -8.67 -3.33 6.22
CA PRO A 88 -9.68 -2.99 7.22
C PRO A 88 -9.37 -1.73 8.01
N ASP A 89 -8.09 -1.38 8.22
CA ASP A 89 -7.68 -0.17 8.94
C ASP A 89 -7.57 1.06 8.04
N GLY A 90 -8.07 0.96 6.80
CA GLY A 90 -8.13 2.04 5.83
C GLY A 90 -7.31 1.71 4.59
N PRO A 91 -7.95 1.59 3.41
CA PRO A 91 -7.26 1.19 2.18
C PRO A 91 -6.12 2.10 1.77
N ALA A 92 -6.33 3.42 1.85
CA ALA A 92 -5.26 4.35 1.52
C ALA A 92 -4.09 4.26 2.52
N LYS A 93 -4.38 4.07 3.81
CA LYS A 93 -3.37 4.00 4.88
C LYS A 93 -2.53 2.73 4.76
N GLN A 94 -3.18 1.57 4.82
CA GLN A 94 -2.49 0.28 4.83
C GLN A 94 -1.81 0.01 3.49
N ALA A 95 -2.48 0.24 2.35
CA ALA A 95 -1.87 0.01 1.05
C ALA A 95 -0.65 0.92 0.82
N THR A 96 -0.69 2.19 1.25
CA THR A 96 0.47 3.09 1.13
C THR A 96 1.65 2.63 1.99
N LYS A 97 1.38 2.24 3.24
CA LYS A 97 2.42 1.75 4.16
C LYS A 97 3.07 0.47 3.62
N ILE A 98 2.26 -0.51 3.23
CA ILE A 98 2.72 -1.81 2.72
C ILE A 98 3.43 -1.65 1.36
N ALA A 99 3.01 -0.68 0.53
CA ALA A 99 3.70 -0.30 -0.71
C ALA A 99 5.08 0.36 -0.50
N GLY A 100 5.51 0.54 0.76
CA GLY A 100 6.81 1.13 1.10
C GLY A 100 6.89 2.61 0.75
N LEU A 101 5.76 3.32 0.79
CA LEU A 101 5.69 4.73 0.45
C LEU A 101 5.69 5.59 1.72
N PRO A 102 6.17 6.84 1.64
CA PRO A 102 6.10 7.76 2.76
C PRO A 102 4.65 8.10 3.10
N LYS A 103 4.42 8.56 4.33
CA LYS A 103 3.11 8.99 4.80
C LYS A 103 2.50 10.04 3.84
N PRO A 104 1.23 9.89 3.43
CA PRO A 104 0.56 10.88 2.59
C PRO A 104 0.50 12.25 3.28
N VAL A 105 0.92 13.30 2.58
CA VAL A 105 0.94 14.69 3.11
C VAL A 105 -0.49 15.25 3.30
N LYS A 106 -1.48 14.68 2.60
CA LYS A 106 -2.91 14.99 2.76
C LYS A 106 -3.67 13.71 3.05
N CYS A 107 -4.13 13.54 4.29
CA CYS A 107 -5.25 12.63 4.58
C CYS A 107 -6.48 13.20 3.87
N LEU A 108 -7.12 12.40 3.01
CA LEU A 108 -8.39 12.74 2.35
C LEU A 108 -9.54 12.83 3.35
#